data_AF-A0A1B1E727-F1
#
_entry.id   AF-A0A1B1E727-F1
#
_cell.length_a   1.000
_cell.length_b   1.000
_cell.length_c   1.000
_cell.angle_alpha   90.00
_cell.angle_beta   90.00
_cell.angle_gamma   90.00
#
_symmetry.space_group_name_H-M   'P 1'
#
loop_
_entity.id
_entity.type
_entity.pdbx_description
1 polymer ?
#
loop_
_entity_poly.entity_id
_entity_poly.type
_entity_poly.pdbx_seq_one_letter_code
_entity_poly.pdbx_strand_id
1 'polypeptide(L)'
;MRSGRVMILCLLILAQIDLYACAKMVRKGGCTPFLSKAPQVKRKKMKVNLKSGCTYLTGIKPSGSIHLGNYIGCLNPIINLEAKRNAHFEKGKTKKTVKIYKIILIADLHSLTSLDNLPTLRKNVVDSVNTILSLIIDMYVKKKKYIQVFINNVKLEHLLQLGKTNQLLKEEMFQQLTRGNTNRVCQFYSFLKNASGNESSYVKHNSDTSHTQNIPCSDTDTPFKIHLEKKNEQNERTKIKKKIKQKHYFSIFRQSDIAQHTSLYYLINSFTSVNMLNKHVHVKNVPKNKSVALLSYPNLMLADILLYKPDYLIVGVDQKKNAEVMKTISKKINSYFPHMISLPKIFPSKFYVQIMNLDGQQKMSKHSSDDLPANVKNAHNIIYLFDEKNIIEEKIKKSKTDNYNELIYAQPDRKEINNLINLFFFFYHYKMGGLPLHLSEPGRDVSPLTQLADKLFQTKQEQTKHNKCTSFSAASKDETNYNDHVTSSEKVYPQVAMDNKCEEEKLHPSRNNINPNINPQIGNQILSCYNNNYATFKYELSHLIYEHFLFPKYVYSVLQSDGGNLVNHVLREGRKCLSRRAAKTFKNFKKRLNI
;
A
#
# COMPACT_ATOMS: atom_id res chain seq x y z
N MET A 1 -44.11 -46.18 25.70
CA MET A 1 -43.32 -44.93 25.67
C MET A 1 -43.40 -44.11 26.99
N ARG A 2 -43.15 -44.69 28.17
CA ARG A 2 -43.12 -43.92 29.45
C ARG A 2 -41.85 -44.07 30.31
N SER A 3 -41.04 -45.13 30.13
CA SER A 3 -39.79 -45.33 30.90
C SER A 3 -38.62 -44.42 30.46
N GLY A 4 -38.36 -44.31 29.15
CA GLY A 4 -37.19 -43.57 28.64
C GLY A 4 -37.16 -42.08 28.97
N ARG A 5 -38.33 -41.43 29.13
CA ARG A 5 -38.39 -40.00 29.52
C ARG A 5 -38.04 -39.77 31.00
N VAL A 6 -38.32 -40.74 31.87
CA VAL A 6 -37.95 -40.68 33.30
C VAL A 6 -36.43 -40.82 33.46
N MET A 7 -35.80 -41.75 32.74
CA MET A 7 -34.33 -41.89 32.72
C MET A 7 -33.63 -40.59 32.28
N ILE A 8 -34.13 -39.92 31.24
CA ILE A 8 -33.56 -38.64 30.77
C ILE A 8 -33.77 -37.54 31.83
N LEU A 9 -34.93 -37.49 32.49
CA LEU A 9 -35.18 -36.51 33.56
C LEU A 9 -34.27 -36.74 34.78
N CYS A 10 -34.08 -38.00 35.21
CA CYS A 10 -33.15 -38.34 36.29
C CYS A 10 -31.69 -38.01 35.94
N LEU A 11 -31.24 -38.27 34.71
CA LEU A 11 -29.90 -37.87 34.24
C LEU A 11 -29.70 -36.35 34.22
N LEU A 12 -30.71 -35.59 33.82
CA LEU A 12 -30.66 -34.12 33.85
C LEU A 12 -30.65 -33.56 35.28
N ILE A 13 -31.43 -34.14 36.18
CA ILE A 13 -31.45 -33.76 37.61
C ILE A 13 -30.11 -34.07 38.27
N LEU A 14 -29.52 -35.25 38.02
CA LEU A 14 -28.18 -35.60 38.52
C LEU A 14 -27.10 -34.64 37.99
N ALA A 15 -27.12 -34.34 36.69
CA ALA A 15 -26.20 -33.37 36.09
C ALA A 15 -26.36 -31.95 36.69
N GLN A 16 -27.59 -31.54 37.05
CA GLN A 16 -27.83 -30.27 37.76
C GLN A 16 -27.31 -30.28 39.21
N ILE A 17 -27.42 -31.42 39.91
CA ILE A 17 -26.88 -31.57 41.27
C ILE A 17 -25.35 -31.50 41.27
N ASP A 18 -24.67 -32.16 40.34
CA ASP A 18 -23.20 -32.10 40.20
C ASP A 18 -22.70 -30.69 39.84
N LEU A 19 -23.40 -30.00 38.93
CA LEU A 19 -23.12 -28.59 38.61
C LEU A 19 -23.29 -27.67 39.83
N TYR A 20 -24.28 -27.94 40.69
CA TYR A 20 -24.51 -27.15 41.91
C TYR A 20 -23.51 -27.48 43.03
N ALA A 21 -23.04 -28.73 43.12
CA ALA A 21 -22.00 -29.16 44.05
C ALA A 21 -20.64 -28.52 43.71
N CYS A 22 -20.23 -28.56 42.43
CA CYS A 22 -19.00 -27.90 41.99
C CYS A 22 -19.03 -26.37 42.18
N ALA A 23 -20.20 -25.73 42.06
CA ALA A 23 -20.34 -24.28 42.27
C ALA A 23 -20.10 -23.83 43.73
N LYS A 24 -20.15 -24.74 44.71
CA LYS A 24 -20.10 -24.41 46.15
C LYS A 24 -18.71 -24.48 46.78
N MET A 25 -17.67 -24.94 46.06
CA MET A 25 -16.32 -25.22 46.62
C MET A 25 -15.22 -24.17 46.36
N VAL A 26 -15.55 -22.92 45.97
CA VAL A 26 -14.53 -21.84 45.86
C VAL A 26 -14.99 -20.53 46.52
N ARG A 27 -15.24 -20.54 47.84
CA ARG A 27 -15.25 -19.33 48.69
C ARG A 27 -14.86 -19.62 50.14
N LYS A 28 -13.60 -19.34 50.50
CA LYS A 28 -13.18 -18.72 51.79
C LYS A 28 -11.67 -18.44 51.77
N GLY A 29 -11.27 -17.18 52.05
CA GLY A 29 -9.88 -16.80 52.31
C GLY A 29 -9.40 -15.50 51.66
N GLY A 30 -9.32 -14.41 52.43
CA GLY A 30 -8.45 -13.25 52.14
C GLY A 30 -9.12 -12.00 51.54
N CYS A 31 -8.97 -10.86 52.23
CA CYS A 31 -9.51 -9.56 51.82
C CYS A 31 -8.60 -8.79 50.84
N THR A 32 -9.20 -8.01 49.94
CA THR A 32 -8.90 -6.57 49.66
C THR A 32 -9.75 -6.09 48.48
N PRO A 33 -10.22 -4.82 48.46
CA PRO A 33 -11.02 -4.29 47.36
C PRO A 33 -10.13 -3.92 46.17
N PHE A 34 -9.62 -4.92 45.45
CA PHE A 34 -8.85 -4.67 44.24
C PHE A 34 -9.80 -4.28 43.10
N LEU A 35 -9.86 -2.98 42.81
CA LEU A 35 -10.46 -2.40 41.60
C LEU A 35 -10.21 -3.33 40.40
N SER A 36 -11.28 -3.92 39.89
CA SER A 36 -11.24 -4.78 38.70
C SER A 36 -10.91 -3.91 37.49
N LYS A 37 -9.60 -3.70 37.26
CA LYS A 37 -9.08 -3.22 35.99
C LYS A 37 -9.67 -4.12 34.92
N ALA A 38 -10.62 -3.56 34.15
CA ALA A 38 -11.16 -4.20 32.95
C ALA A 38 -9.97 -4.79 32.18
N PRO A 39 -10.04 -6.08 31.77
CA PRO A 39 -8.88 -6.80 31.27
C PRO A 39 -8.28 -5.96 30.16
N GLN A 40 -7.05 -5.44 30.39
CA GLN A 40 -6.45 -4.52 29.43
C GLN A 40 -6.30 -5.28 28.12
N VAL A 41 -7.20 -5.00 27.19
CA VAL A 41 -7.06 -5.38 25.79
C VAL A 41 -5.82 -4.64 25.34
N LYS A 42 -4.67 -5.30 25.48
CA LYS A 42 -3.39 -4.88 24.93
C LYS A 42 -3.52 -4.98 23.42
N ARG A 43 -4.26 -4.03 22.82
CA ARG A 43 -4.22 -3.67 21.40
C ARG A 43 -2.75 -3.40 21.12
N LYS A 44 -2.07 -4.45 20.63
CA LYS A 44 -0.62 -4.52 20.57
C LYS A 44 -0.19 -3.40 19.63
N LYS A 45 0.32 -2.29 20.19
CA LYS A 45 0.82 -1.14 19.44
C LYS A 45 1.96 -1.64 18.56
N MET A 46 1.63 -2.07 17.34
CA MET A 46 2.61 -2.62 16.41
C MET A 46 3.32 -1.45 15.75
N LYS A 47 4.18 -0.77 16.52
CA LYS A 47 5.27 0.03 15.97
C LYS A 47 6.04 -0.91 15.05
N VAL A 48 5.96 -0.68 13.73
CA VAL A 48 6.66 -1.48 12.73
C VAL A 48 8.13 -1.11 12.77
N ASN A 49 8.80 -1.64 13.79
CA ASN A 49 10.23 -1.55 13.95
C ASN A 49 10.86 -2.46 12.90
N LEU A 50 11.38 -1.85 11.84
CA LEU A 50 12.19 -2.50 10.83
C LEU A 50 13.49 -3.02 11.48
N LYS A 51 13.45 -4.27 11.92
CA LYS A 51 14.64 -4.97 12.40
C LYS A 51 15.55 -5.26 11.21
N SER A 52 16.86 -5.04 11.39
CA SER A 52 17.84 -5.45 10.38
C SER A 52 17.78 -6.96 10.18
N GLY A 53 17.76 -7.40 8.92
CA GLY A 53 17.70 -8.81 8.55
C GLY A 53 16.32 -9.37 8.21
N CYS A 54 15.24 -8.59 8.32
CA CYS A 54 13.91 -9.05 7.92
C CYS A 54 13.79 -9.33 6.41
N THR A 55 13.04 -10.37 6.07
CA THR A 55 12.66 -10.76 4.71
C THR A 55 11.22 -10.35 4.41
N TYR A 56 11.03 -9.60 3.33
CA TYR A 56 9.75 -9.19 2.78
C TYR A 56 9.47 -9.98 1.51
N LEU A 57 8.23 -10.40 1.27
CA LEU A 57 7.85 -11.09 0.04
C LEU A 57 6.58 -10.45 -0.56
N THR A 58 6.59 -10.32 -1.89
CA THR A 58 5.40 -10.08 -2.70
C THR A 58 5.45 -10.91 -3.98
N GLY A 59 4.32 -11.00 -4.67
CA GLY A 59 4.23 -11.62 -5.99
C GLY A 59 3.37 -10.80 -6.93
N ILE A 60 3.65 -10.89 -8.23
CA ILE A 60 2.86 -10.24 -9.29
C ILE A 60 2.57 -11.24 -10.40
N LYS A 61 1.30 -11.32 -10.84
CA LYS A 61 0.86 -12.13 -11.97
C LYS A 61 1.24 -11.40 -13.28
N PRO A 62 2.09 -11.97 -14.15
CA PRO A 62 2.42 -11.41 -15.47
C PRO A 62 1.26 -11.57 -16.47
N SER A 63 0.15 -10.87 -16.25
CA SER A 63 -1.03 -10.81 -17.13
C SER A 63 -1.06 -9.56 -18.02
N GLY A 64 0.08 -9.11 -18.55
CA GLY A 64 0.23 -7.88 -19.34
C GLY A 64 0.73 -6.66 -18.54
N SER A 65 0.65 -5.47 -19.14
CA SER A 65 1.19 -4.21 -18.59
C SER A 65 0.76 -3.91 -17.15
N ILE A 66 1.68 -3.42 -16.31
CA ILE A 66 1.41 -3.15 -14.90
C ILE A 66 0.57 -1.86 -14.78
N HIS A 67 -0.45 -1.87 -13.92
CA HIS A 67 -1.35 -0.72 -13.69
C HIS A 67 -1.22 -0.14 -12.26
N LEU A 68 -1.76 1.06 -12.03
CA LEU A 68 -1.59 1.79 -10.75
C LEU A 68 -2.00 0.96 -9.53
N GLY A 69 -3.05 0.14 -9.65
CA GLY A 69 -3.47 -0.78 -8.59
C GLY A 69 -2.43 -1.84 -8.20
N ASN A 70 -1.63 -2.36 -9.15
CA ASN A 70 -0.48 -3.22 -8.80
C ASN A 70 0.62 -2.39 -8.11
N TYR A 71 0.90 -1.20 -8.64
CA TYR A 71 1.98 -0.36 -8.14
C TYR A 71 1.74 0.08 -6.70
N ILE A 72 0.61 0.72 -6.42
CA ILE A 72 0.26 1.22 -5.08
C ILE A 72 0.04 0.04 -4.12
N GLY A 73 -0.58 -1.05 -4.59
CA GLY A 73 -0.93 -2.20 -3.76
C GLY A 73 0.26 -3.07 -3.30
N CYS A 74 1.29 -3.25 -4.14
CA CYS A 74 2.43 -4.12 -3.76
C CYS A 74 3.82 -3.63 -4.19
N LEU A 75 4.01 -3.11 -5.40
CA LEU A 75 5.36 -2.79 -5.90
C LEU A 75 5.97 -1.57 -5.20
N ASN A 76 5.21 -0.47 -5.06
CA ASN A 76 5.66 0.73 -4.36
C ASN A 76 6.00 0.43 -2.89
N PRO A 77 5.15 -0.26 -2.09
CA PRO A 77 5.49 -0.64 -0.73
C PRO A 77 6.76 -1.48 -0.61
N ILE A 78 7.02 -2.46 -1.49
CA ILE A 78 8.24 -3.29 -1.38
C ILE A 78 9.50 -2.55 -1.87
N ILE A 79 9.41 -1.83 -2.99
CA ILE A 79 10.55 -1.12 -3.58
C ILE A 79 10.98 0.03 -2.64
N ASN A 80 10.04 0.88 -2.22
CA ASN A 80 10.32 2.04 -1.35
C ASN A 80 10.38 1.72 0.15
N LEU A 81 10.35 0.45 0.55
CA LEU A 81 10.57 0.06 1.94
C LEU A 81 11.98 0.45 2.41
N GLU A 82 12.06 1.30 3.43
CA GLU A 82 13.30 1.81 4.04
C GLU A 82 13.25 1.70 5.58
N ALA A 83 14.37 1.34 6.20
CA ALA A 83 14.51 1.38 7.65
C ALA A 83 14.49 2.83 8.17
N LYS A 84 13.71 3.07 9.24
CA LYS A 84 13.66 4.36 9.94
C LYS A 84 14.57 4.34 11.17
N ARG A 85 15.16 5.51 11.50
CA ARG A 85 15.92 5.72 12.74
C ARG A 85 14.95 5.81 13.92
N ASN A 86 15.14 4.97 14.94
CA ASN A 86 14.41 5.01 16.21
C ASN A 86 15.36 5.49 17.32
N ALA A 87 14.86 6.17 18.35
CA ALA A 87 15.65 6.62 19.50
C ALA A 87 16.43 5.49 20.22
N HIS A 88 15.93 4.25 20.18
CA HIS A 88 16.65 3.09 20.74
C HIS A 88 17.91 2.66 19.95
N PHE A 89 18.12 3.13 18.71
CA PHE A 89 19.36 2.85 17.97
C PHE A 89 20.56 3.67 18.47
N GLU A 90 20.35 4.64 19.37
CA GLU A 90 21.41 5.57 19.79
C GLU A 90 22.25 5.07 20.97
N LYS A 91 21.78 4.03 21.69
CA LYS A 91 22.49 3.44 22.84
C LYS A 91 23.45 2.29 22.47
N GLY A 92 24.22 2.42 21.39
CA GLY A 92 25.22 1.41 21.02
C GLY A 92 26.21 1.87 19.94
N LYS A 93 27.51 1.90 20.29
CA LYS A 93 28.60 2.23 19.36
C LYS A 93 28.71 1.17 18.25
N THR A 94 28.16 1.46 17.07
CA THR A 94 28.64 1.02 15.73
C THR A 94 27.73 1.58 14.64
N LYS A 95 28.28 2.05 13.51
CA LYS A 95 27.50 2.47 12.31
C LYS A 95 26.91 1.24 11.59
N LYS A 96 25.92 0.59 12.22
CA LYS A 96 25.33 -0.68 11.74
C LYS A 96 24.51 -0.45 10.47
N THR A 97 25.10 -0.79 9.33
CA THR A 97 24.42 -0.74 8.03
C THR A 97 23.26 -1.75 8.03
N VAL A 98 22.04 -1.27 7.81
CA VAL A 98 20.84 -2.12 7.88
C VAL A 98 20.71 -2.94 6.60
N LYS A 99 20.56 -4.27 6.72
CA LYS A 99 20.23 -5.15 5.59
C LYS A 99 18.72 -5.41 5.54
N ILE A 100 18.11 -5.22 4.37
CA ILE A 100 16.70 -5.51 4.09
C ILE A 100 16.64 -6.49 2.92
N TYR A 101 15.96 -7.61 3.08
CA TYR A 101 15.77 -8.62 2.02
C TYR A 101 14.35 -8.54 1.45
N LYS A 102 14.22 -8.51 0.12
CA LYS A 102 12.98 -8.23 -0.60
C LYS A 102 12.81 -9.26 -1.72
N ILE A 103 11.85 -10.17 -1.61
CA ILE A 103 11.57 -11.19 -2.61
C ILE A 103 10.40 -10.70 -3.48
N ILE A 104 10.61 -10.66 -4.79
CA ILE A 104 9.58 -10.34 -5.79
C ILE A 104 9.43 -11.55 -6.70
N LEU A 105 8.34 -12.29 -6.50
CA LEU A 105 7.97 -13.44 -7.32
C LEU A 105 7.24 -12.99 -8.59
N ILE A 106 7.76 -13.36 -9.76
CA ILE A 106 6.98 -13.29 -11.00
C ILE A 106 6.13 -14.56 -11.08
N ALA A 107 4.84 -14.42 -10.78
CA ALA A 107 3.90 -15.51 -10.51
C ALA A 107 3.27 -16.05 -11.82
N ASP A 108 4.10 -16.62 -12.68
CA ASP A 108 3.69 -17.11 -14.00
C ASP A 108 2.79 -18.35 -13.93
N LEU A 109 2.97 -19.27 -12.96
CA LEU A 109 2.02 -20.37 -12.77
C LEU A 109 0.63 -19.88 -12.31
N HIS A 110 0.56 -18.84 -11.48
CA HIS A 110 -0.70 -18.15 -11.16
C HIS A 110 -1.31 -17.39 -12.36
N SER A 111 -0.58 -17.26 -13.47
CA SER A 111 -1.15 -16.72 -14.70
C SER A 111 -2.10 -17.72 -15.36
N LEU A 112 -1.79 -19.01 -15.26
CA LEU A 112 -2.50 -20.15 -15.86
C LEU A 112 -3.86 -20.47 -15.21
N THR A 113 -4.34 -19.65 -14.27
CA THR A 113 -5.70 -19.76 -13.73
C THR A 113 -6.77 -19.41 -14.77
N SER A 114 -6.43 -18.60 -15.78
CA SER A 114 -7.13 -18.52 -17.07
C SER A 114 -6.12 -18.72 -18.21
N LEU A 115 -6.57 -19.37 -19.30
CA LEU A 115 -5.67 -19.82 -20.37
C LEU A 115 -5.40 -18.74 -21.43
N ASP A 116 -6.27 -17.74 -21.53
CA ASP A 116 -6.21 -16.57 -22.42
C ASP A 116 -4.90 -15.79 -22.32
N ASN A 117 -4.21 -15.88 -21.18
CA ASN A 117 -2.91 -15.25 -20.95
C ASN A 117 -1.73 -16.02 -21.58
N LEU A 118 -1.91 -17.27 -22.03
CA LEU A 118 -0.81 -18.14 -22.50
C LEU A 118 0.03 -17.54 -23.65
N PRO A 119 -0.56 -17.04 -24.75
CA PRO A 119 0.23 -16.54 -25.88
C PRO A 119 1.13 -15.36 -25.52
N THR A 120 0.69 -14.52 -24.57
CA THR A 120 1.43 -13.32 -24.15
C THR A 120 2.31 -13.57 -22.91
N LEU A 121 2.17 -14.70 -22.21
CA LEU A 121 2.77 -14.95 -20.89
C LEU A 121 4.29 -14.70 -20.86
N ARG A 122 5.04 -15.20 -21.86
CA ARG A 122 6.50 -15.01 -21.93
C ARG A 122 6.88 -13.54 -22.08
N LYS A 123 6.17 -12.79 -22.92
CA LYS A 123 6.36 -11.34 -23.09
C LYS A 123 6.00 -10.61 -21.79
N ASN A 124 4.86 -10.92 -21.19
CA ASN A 124 4.39 -10.32 -19.95
C ASN A 124 5.35 -10.54 -18.77
N VAL A 125 6.04 -11.69 -18.71
CA VAL A 125 7.12 -11.94 -17.74
C VAL A 125 8.27 -10.96 -17.94
N VAL A 126 8.74 -10.78 -19.18
CA VAL A 126 9.82 -9.85 -19.51
C VAL A 126 9.43 -8.40 -19.21
N ASP A 127 8.26 -7.96 -19.67
CA ASP A 127 7.74 -6.61 -19.44
C ASP A 127 7.51 -6.32 -17.94
N SER A 128 7.06 -7.32 -17.18
CA SER A 128 6.93 -7.20 -15.70
C SER A 128 8.29 -7.00 -15.04
N VAL A 129 9.32 -7.79 -15.41
CA VAL A 129 10.67 -7.65 -14.86
C VAL A 129 11.29 -6.31 -15.26
N ASN A 130 11.19 -5.88 -16.53
CA ASN A 130 11.66 -4.58 -16.98
C ASN A 130 11.02 -3.43 -16.20
N THR A 131 9.70 -3.48 -15.99
CA THR A 131 8.98 -2.47 -15.19
C THR A 131 9.49 -2.45 -13.74
N ILE A 132 9.68 -3.62 -13.11
CA ILE A 132 10.19 -3.72 -11.74
C ILE A 132 11.64 -3.20 -11.63
N LEU A 133 12.51 -3.55 -12.58
CA LEU A 133 13.89 -3.05 -12.64
C LEU A 133 13.90 -1.52 -12.77
N SER A 134 13.09 -0.96 -13.65
CA SER A 134 12.97 0.50 -13.85
C SER A 134 12.56 1.23 -12.57
N LEU A 135 11.59 0.69 -11.84
CA LEU A 135 11.15 1.24 -10.54
C LEU A 135 12.21 1.09 -9.44
N ILE A 136 13.02 0.03 -9.46
CA ILE A 136 14.14 -0.15 -8.53
C ILE A 136 15.28 0.83 -8.85
N ILE A 137 15.56 1.07 -10.13
CA ILE A 137 16.59 2.02 -10.60
C ILE A 137 16.19 3.45 -10.23
N ASP A 138 14.93 3.85 -10.45
CA ASP A 138 14.39 5.13 -9.98
C ASP A 138 14.57 5.35 -8.46
N MET A 139 14.19 4.34 -7.67
CA MET A 139 14.36 4.36 -6.21
C MET A 139 15.83 4.46 -5.81
N TYR A 140 16.73 3.75 -6.51
CA TYR A 140 18.17 3.81 -6.28
C TYR A 140 18.74 5.20 -6.62
N VAL A 141 18.49 5.74 -7.81
CA VAL A 141 19.00 7.05 -8.23
C VAL A 141 18.59 8.14 -7.24
N LYS A 142 17.31 8.19 -6.84
CA LYS A 142 16.78 9.13 -5.84
C LYS A 142 17.40 8.98 -4.43
N LYS A 143 18.09 7.87 -4.11
CA LYS A 143 18.51 7.50 -2.74
C LYS A 143 19.94 6.97 -2.61
N LYS A 144 20.73 7.03 -3.70
CA LYS A 144 22.11 6.52 -3.85
C LYS A 144 23.07 6.97 -2.73
N LYS A 145 22.87 8.19 -2.20
CA LYS A 145 23.64 8.76 -1.08
C LYS A 145 23.60 7.91 0.20
N TYR A 146 22.57 7.07 0.42
CA TYR A 146 22.43 6.25 1.64
C TYR A 146 21.90 4.82 1.44
N ILE A 147 21.42 4.45 0.23
CA ILE A 147 20.98 3.09 -0.11
C ILE A 147 21.90 2.48 -1.15
N GLN A 148 22.41 1.28 -0.87
CA GLN A 148 23.04 0.40 -1.86
C GLN A 148 22.03 -0.69 -2.27
N VAL A 149 21.94 -0.97 -3.56
CA VAL A 149 21.01 -1.97 -4.11
C VAL A 149 21.78 -3.17 -4.67
N PHE A 150 21.29 -4.36 -4.34
CA PHE A 150 21.73 -5.63 -4.89
C PHE A 150 20.51 -6.35 -5.47
N ILE A 151 20.60 -6.87 -6.70
CA ILE A 151 19.56 -7.71 -7.31
C ILE A 151 20.17 -9.09 -7.53
N ASN A 152 19.54 -10.13 -6.98
CA ASN A 152 20.02 -11.52 -7.01
C ASN A 152 21.49 -11.66 -6.54
N ASN A 153 21.84 -10.89 -5.50
CA ASN A 153 23.17 -10.72 -4.89
C ASN A 153 24.22 -9.98 -5.74
N VAL A 154 23.93 -9.63 -7.00
CA VAL A 154 24.81 -8.78 -7.81
C VAL A 154 24.50 -7.31 -7.49
N LYS A 155 25.53 -6.48 -7.35
CA LYS A 155 25.40 -5.04 -7.10
C LYS A 155 24.76 -4.35 -8.32
N LEU A 156 23.77 -3.48 -8.12
CA LEU A 156 22.99 -2.87 -9.22
C LEU A 156 23.89 -2.16 -10.23
N GLU A 157 24.90 -1.43 -9.77
CA GLU A 157 25.85 -0.75 -10.65
C GLU A 157 26.60 -1.72 -11.58
N HIS A 158 26.90 -2.95 -11.13
CA HIS A 158 27.57 -3.96 -11.97
C HIS A 158 26.57 -4.64 -12.94
N LEU A 159 25.30 -4.75 -12.57
CA LEU A 159 24.26 -5.25 -13.48
C LEU A 159 24.02 -4.29 -14.65
N LEU A 160 24.05 -2.98 -14.40
CA LEU A 160 23.92 -1.96 -15.44
C LEU A 160 25.18 -1.86 -16.32
N GLN A 161 26.36 -2.25 -15.80
CA GLN A 161 27.56 -2.46 -16.62
C GLN A 161 27.38 -3.63 -17.59
N LEU A 162 26.85 -4.76 -17.12
CA LEU A 162 26.61 -5.94 -17.96
C LEU A 162 25.58 -5.69 -19.08
N GLY A 163 24.53 -4.92 -18.80
CA GLY A 163 23.55 -4.50 -19.81
C GLY A 163 24.00 -3.36 -20.72
N LYS A 164 25.24 -2.86 -20.61
CA LYS A 164 25.75 -1.64 -21.29
C LYS A 164 24.94 -0.35 -21.00
N THR A 165 24.04 -0.36 -20.01
CA THR A 165 23.11 0.74 -19.67
C THR A 165 23.64 1.69 -18.58
N ASN A 166 24.97 1.76 -18.39
CA ASN A 166 25.62 2.60 -17.37
C ASN A 166 25.22 4.08 -17.40
N GLN A 167 24.87 4.60 -18.58
CA GLN A 167 24.46 6.00 -18.77
C GLN A 167 23.25 6.37 -17.90
N LEU A 168 22.38 5.40 -17.57
CA LEU A 168 21.23 5.55 -16.67
C LEU A 168 21.60 6.00 -15.24
N LEU A 169 22.86 5.84 -14.83
CA LEU A 169 23.35 6.22 -13.50
C LEU A 169 24.03 7.59 -13.45
N LYS A 170 24.17 8.30 -14.60
CA LYS A 170 24.69 9.66 -14.64
C LYS A 170 23.66 10.62 -14.05
N GLU A 171 24.05 11.38 -13.03
CA GLU A 171 23.15 12.34 -12.37
C GLU A 171 22.70 13.45 -13.34
N GLU A 172 23.50 13.77 -14.34
CA GLU A 172 23.16 14.69 -15.44
C GLU A 172 21.88 14.30 -16.18
N MET A 173 21.68 13.02 -16.53
CA MET A 173 20.48 12.60 -17.27
C MET A 173 19.23 12.65 -16.39
N PHE A 174 19.34 12.24 -15.12
CA PHE A 174 18.26 12.38 -14.15
C PHE A 174 17.93 13.87 -13.91
N GLN A 175 18.95 14.73 -13.83
CA GLN A 175 18.76 16.17 -13.70
C GLN A 175 18.22 16.80 -14.99
N GLN A 176 18.62 16.42 -16.20
CA GLN A 176 18.04 16.94 -17.44
C GLN A 176 16.53 16.62 -17.53
N LEU A 177 16.14 15.38 -17.24
CA LEU A 177 14.74 14.94 -17.22
C LEU A 177 13.89 15.59 -16.10
N THR A 178 14.51 16.28 -15.12
CA THR A 178 13.81 16.92 -13.98
C THR A 178 13.98 18.44 -13.88
N ARG A 179 15.08 19.01 -14.42
CA ARG A 179 15.41 20.46 -14.42
C ARG A 179 14.47 21.27 -15.30
N GLY A 180 13.91 20.68 -16.36
CA GLY A 180 12.89 21.34 -17.20
C GLY A 180 11.65 21.80 -16.41
N ASN A 181 11.45 21.28 -15.19
CA ASN A 181 10.29 21.55 -14.37
C ASN A 181 10.56 22.33 -13.07
N THR A 182 11.78 22.51 -12.55
CA THR A 182 11.94 23.04 -11.17
C THR A 182 11.41 24.46 -10.97
N ASN A 183 11.68 25.41 -11.88
CA ASN A 183 11.12 26.76 -11.79
C ASN A 183 9.64 26.83 -12.23
N ARG A 184 9.18 25.88 -13.06
CA ARG A 184 7.78 25.78 -13.52
C ARG A 184 6.86 25.05 -12.54
N VAL A 185 7.38 24.19 -11.65
CA VAL A 185 6.59 23.36 -10.73
C VAL A 185 5.73 24.21 -9.79
N CYS A 186 6.29 25.29 -9.24
CA CYS A 186 5.55 26.23 -8.40
C CYS A 186 4.48 27.01 -9.18
N GLN A 187 4.70 27.24 -10.49
CA GLN A 187 3.73 27.88 -11.39
C GLN A 187 2.67 26.92 -11.93
N PHE A 188 2.88 25.60 -11.83
CA PHE A 188 2.00 24.59 -12.42
C PHE A 188 0.94 24.07 -11.45
N TYR A 189 1.30 23.87 -10.18
CA TYR A 189 0.41 23.25 -9.18
C TYR A 189 -0.26 24.25 -8.26
N SER A 190 -1.59 24.24 -8.18
CA SER A 190 -2.39 25.16 -7.34
C SER A 190 -2.06 25.04 -5.85
N PHE A 191 -1.79 23.82 -5.37
CA PHE A 191 -1.33 23.57 -4.00
C PHE A 191 0.09 24.07 -3.70
N LEU A 192 0.82 24.60 -4.68
CA LEU A 192 2.09 25.30 -4.49
C LEU A 192 1.97 26.83 -4.62
N LYS A 193 0.90 27.34 -5.26
CA LYS A 193 0.69 28.79 -5.49
C LYS A 193 0.21 29.54 -4.26
N ASN A 194 -0.64 28.93 -3.43
CA ASN A 194 -1.16 29.54 -2.19
C ASN A 194 -0.10 29.67 -1.07
N ALA A 195 1.18 29.68 -1.43
CA ALA A 195 2.34 29.96 -0.59
C ALA A 195 2.73 31.45 -0.58
N SER A 196 2.32 32.22 -1.58
CA SER A 196 2.73 33.61 -1.81
C SER A 196 1.50 34.50 -2.03
N GLY A 197 0.80 34.82 -0.96
CA GLY A 197 -0.44 35.59 -1.02
C GLY A 197 -0.87 36.10 0.35
N ASN A 198 -0.16 37.12 0.85
CA ASN A 198 -0.64 37.94 1.95
C ASN A 198 -0.10 39.39 1.81
N GLU A 199 -0.33 39.99 0.64
CA GLU A 199 -0.36 41.44 0.48
C GLU A 199 -1.74 41.79 -0.11
N SER A 200 -2.52 42.53 0.67
CA SER A 200 -3.81 43.09 0.27
C SER A 200 -3.65 44.54 -0.15
N SER A 201 -4.52 45.02 -1.05
CA SER A 201 -4.59 46.40 -1.59
C SER A 201 -3.35 46.86 -2.38
N TYR A 202 -3.45 47.54 -3.53
CA TYR A 202 -4.46 48.52 -3.94
C TYR A 202 -4.92 48.39 -5.41
N VAL A 203 -6.08 48.98 -5.68
CA VAL A 203 -6.66 49.18 -7.03
C VAL A 203 -5.96 50.32 -7.78
N LYS A 204 -5.69 50.15 -9.09
CA LYS A 204 -5.86 51.20 -10.12
C LYS A 204 -5.95 50.62 -11.54
N HIS A 205 -6.51 51.42 -12.44
CA HIS A 205 -7.11 51.02 -13.73
C HIS A 205 -6.12 50.89 -14.91
N ASN A 206 -6.61 50.20 -15.97
CA ASN A 206 -6.45 50.39 -17.43
C ASN A 206 -5.20 51.19 -17.91
N SER A 207 -4.40 50.73 -18.87
CA SER A 207 -4.82 50.50 -20.27
C SER A 207 -3.74 49.82 -21.14
N ASP A 208 -4.21 49.17 -22.21
CA ASP A 208 -3.67 49.03 -23.57
C ASP A 208 -2.23 48.66 -23.94
N THR A 209 -2.20 47.91 -25.06
CA THR A 209 -1.15 47.75 -26.09
C THR A 209 0.05 46.83 -25.86
N SER A 210 0.34 46.12 -26.95
CA SER A 210 1.48 45.24 -27.19
C SER A 210 2.82 45.98 -27.23
N HIS A 211 3.91 45.31 -26.84
CA HIS A 211 5.06 45.12 -27.75
C HIS A 211 5.99 43.99 -27.29
N THR A 212 6.46 43.22 -28.26
CA THR A 212 7.60 42.30 -28.14
C THR A 212 8.92 43.07 -28.20
N GLN A 213 9.86 42.81 -27.29
CA GLN A 213 11.29 43.07 -27.53
C GLN A 213 12.19 42.15 -26.70
N ASN A 214 13.38 41.85 -27.23
CA ASN A 214 14.38 40.90 -26.73
C ASN A 214 15.53 41.63 -25.99
N ILE A 215 16.57 40.86 -25.60
CA ILE A 215 17.97 41.29 -25.31
C ILE A 215 18.22 41.77 -23.85
N PRO A 216 19.36 41.45 -23.17
CA PRO A 216 20.25 40.28 -23.26
C PRO A 216 20.57 39.62 -21.88
N CYS A 217 21.36 38.54 -21.88
CA CYS A 217 22.14 38.10 -20.70
C CYS A 217 23.36 39.01 -20.47
N SER A 218 23.72 39.24 -19.21
CA SER A 218 25.07 39.69 -18.82
C SER A 218 25.55 38.90 -17.59
N ASP A 219 26.65 38.18 -17.76
CA ASP A 219 27.31 37.44 -16.67
C ASP A 219 28.10 38.41 -15.78
N THR A 220 27.87 38.36 -14.47
CA THR A 220 28.83 38.83 -13.46
C THR A 220 28.88 37.84 -12.31
N ASP A 221 29.97 37.07 -12.24
CA ASP A 221 30.22 36.16 -11.12
C ASP A 221 30.54 36.96 -9.85
N THR A 222 29.66 36.85 -8.86
CA THR A 222 29.87 37.44 -7.52
C THR A 222 30.14 36.35 -6.47
N PRO A 223 30.88 36.66 -5.37
CA PRO A 223 31.32 35.68 -4.37
C PRO A 223 30.20 34.89 -3.64
N PHE A 224 28.94 35.28 -3.84
CA PHE A 224 27.77 34.62 -3.26
C PHE A 224 27.60 33.15 -3.71
N LYS A 225 27.96 32.78 -4.94
CA LYS A 225 27.86 31.38 -5.44
C LYS A 225 28.59 30.39 -4.52
N ILE A 226 29.86 30.68 -4.19
CA ILE A 226 30.75 29.77 -3.45
C ILE A 226 30.27 29.58 -2.00
N HIS A 227 29.66 30.61 -1.40
CA HIS A 227 29.14 30.52 -0.02
C HIS A 227 27.78 29.79 0.04
N LEU A 228 26.97 29.88 -1.03
CA LEU A 228 25.72 29.14 -1.16
C LEU A 228 25.97 27.64 -1.33
N GLU A 229 26.94 27.24 -2.17
CA GLU A 229 27.30 25.83 -2.38
C GLU A 229 27.81 25.16 -1.09
N LYS A 230 28.68 25.82 -0.33
CA LYS A 230 29.17 25.31 0.97
C LYS A 230 28.04 25.14 1.99
N LYS A 231 27.05 26.05 2.04
CA LYS A 231 25.84 25.89 2.89
C LYS A 231 24.90 24.79 2.40
N ASN A 232 24.72 24.64 1.08
CA ASN A 232 23.92 23.57 0.48
C ASN A 232 24.48 22.19 0.84
N GLU A 233 25.80 22.00 0.74
CA GLU A 233 26.44 20.79 1.25
C GLU A 233 26.21 20.60 2.74
N GLN A 234 26.39 21.64 3.57
CA GLN A 234 26.20 21.57 5.03
C GLN A 234 24.78 21.09 5.41
N ASN A 235 23.75 21.55 4.68
CA ASN A 235 22.33 21.23 4.93
C ASN A 235 21.85 19.91 4.30
N GLU A 236 22.35 19.53 3.12
CA GLU A 236 22.19 18.14 2.67
C GLU A 236 22.86 17.19 3.67
N ARG A 237 24.07 17.50 4.13
CA ARG A 237 24.79 16.73 5.16
C ARG A 237 23.95 16.62 6.44
N THR A 238 23.18 17.61 6.88
CA THR A 238 22.30 17.47 8.08
C THR A 238 21.05 16.63 7.85
N LYS A 239 20.39 16.70 6.68
CA LYS A 239 19.30 15.74 6.33
C LYS A 239 19.83 14.32 6.15
N ILE A 240 20.99 14.15 5.50
CA ILE A 240 21.65 12.85 5.32
C ILE A 240 22.12 12.27 6.66
N LYS A 241 22.62 13.09 7.59
CA LYS A 241 22.97 12.68 8.98
C LYS A 241 21.79 12.03 9.73
N LYS A 242 20.53 12.34 9.38
CA LYS A 242 19.33 11.68 9.96
C LYS A 242 19.02 10.31 9.32
N LYS A 243 19.43 10.05 8.08
CA LYS A 243 19.16 8.78 7.36
C LYS A 243 20.25 7.74 7.64
N ILE A 244 19.83 6.49 7.89
CA ILE A 244 20.75 5.36 8.16
C ILE A 244 21.22 4.75 6.83
N LYS A 245 22.50 4.35 6.71
CA LYS A 245 23.02 3.59 5.56
C LYS A 245 22.38 2.20 5.47
N GLN A 246 21.91 1.81 4.30
CA GLN A 246 21.15 0.57 4.09
C GLN A 246 21.65 -0.21 2.87
N LYS A 247 21.56 -1.55 2.94
CA LYS A 247 21.73 -2.47 1.81
C LYS A 247 20.40 -3.15 1.53
N HIS A 248 19.83 -2.89 0.36
CA HIS A 248 18.57 -3.49 -0.10
C HIS A 248 18.90 -4.63 -1.05
N TYR A 249 18.55 -5.86 -0.66
CA TYR A 249 18.73 -7.06 -1.45
C TYR A 249 17.39 -7.46 -2.06
N PHE A 250 17.24 -7.28 -3.37
CA PHE A 250 16.10 -7.77 -4.13
C PHE A 250 16.40 -9.17 -4.68
N SER A 251 15.48 -10.10 -4.52
CA SER A 251 15.51 -11.39 -5.18
C SER A 251 14.33 -11.47 -6.15
N ILE A 252 14.61 -11.41 -7.45
CA ILE A 252 13.61 -11.37 -8.53
C ILE A 252 13.77 -12.64 -9.36
N PHE A 253 12.71 -13.42 -9.49
CA PHE A 253 12.73 -14.73 -10.16
C PHE A 253 11.34 -15.13 -10.64
N ARG A 254 11.29 -16.09 -11.57
CA ARG A 254 10.07 -16.67 -12.13
C ARG A 254 9.63 -17.90 -11.32
N GLN A 255 8.32 -18.04 -11.06
CA GLN A 255 7.78 -19.11 -10.23
C GLN A 255 8.04 -20.50 -10.83
N SER A 256 7.84 -20.66 -12.14
CA SER A 256 8.06 -21.93 -12.85
C SER A 256 9.51 -22.43 -12.85
N ASP A 257 10.50 -21.57 -12.59
CA ASP A 257 11.93 -21.94 -12.59
C ASP A 257 12.34 -22.84 -11.40
N ILE A 258 11.50 -22.93 -10.37
CA ILE A 258 11.78 -23.61 -9.10
C ILE A 258 10.69 -24.66 -8.84
N ALA A 259 10.95 -25.90 -9.26
CA ALA A 259 10.00 -27.02 -9.19
C ALA A 259 9.43 -27.29 -7.79
N GLN A 260 10.14 -26.91 -6.71
CA GLN A 260 9.64 -27.06 -5.35
C GLN A 260 8.33 -26.30 -5.09
N HIS A 261 7.99 -25.29 -5.90
CA HIS A 261 6.68 -24.62 -5.86
C HIS A 261 5.54 -25.62 -6.14
N THR A 262 5.61 -26.36 -7.25
CA THR A 262 4.59 -27.35 -7.61
C THR A 262 4.65 -28.58 -6.70
N SER A 263 5.83 -29.03 -6.29
CA SER A 263 5.98 -30.15 -5.36
C SER A 263 5.40 -29.86 -3.96
N LEU A 264 5.61 -28.65 -3.42
CA LEU A 264 5.02 -28.27 -2.13
C LEU A 264 3.52 -27.99 -2.25
N TYR A 265 3.08 -27.39 -3.35
CA TYR A 265 1.66 -27.20 -3.67
C TYR A 265 0.89 -28.53 -3.69
N TYR A 266 1.45 -29.58 -4.30
CA TYR A 266 0.85 -30.92 -4.28
C TYR A 266 0.63 -31.43 -2.85
N LEU A 267 1.65 -31.34 -1.98
CA LEU A 267 1.53 -31.77 -0.58
C LEU A 267 0.50 -30.93 0.21
N ILE A 268 0.36 -29.64 -0.09
CA ILE A 268 -0.65 -28.76 0.55
C ILE A 268 -2.07 -29.12 0.09
N ASN A 269 -2.25 -29.56 -1.17
CA ASN A 269 -3.55 -30.01 -1.67
C ASN A 269 -4.09 -31.19 -0.86
N SER A 270 -3.25 -32.14 -0.44
CA SER A 270 -3.65 -33.29 0.38
C SER A 270 -4.33 -32.91 1.71
N PHE A 271 -4.06 -31.72 2.25
CA PHE A 271 -4.71 -31.22 3.47
C PHE A 271 -5.98 -30.40 3.19
N THR A 272 -6.30 -30.09 1.93
CA THR A 272 -7.29 -29.08 1.56
C THR A 272 -8.53 -29.72 0.94
N SER A 273 -9.71 -29.52 1.52
CA SER A 273 -10.96 -30.03 0.96
C SER A 273 -11.53 -29.10 -0.12
N VAL A 274 -12.16 -29.70 -1.14
CA VAL A 274 -12.86 -28.98 -2.21
C VAL A 274 -13.91 -28.01 -1.65
N ASN A 275 -14.67 -28.42 -0.62
CA ASN A 275 -15.68 -27.58 0.04
C ASN A 275 -15.11 -26.35 0.74
N MET A 276 -13.84 -26.37 1.17
CA MET A 276 -13.16 -25.19 1.72
C MET A 276 -12.80 -24.20 0.62
N LEU A 277 -12.33 -24.68 -0.53
CA LEU A 277 -11.94 -23.87 -1.68
C LEU A 277 -13.16 -23.30 -2.43
N ASN A 278 -14.25 -24.07 -2.59
CA ASN A 278 -15.49 -23.61 -3.23
C ASN A 278 -16.16 -22.42 -2.50
N LYS A 279 -15.90 -22.24 -1.20
CA LYS A 279 -16.39 -21.08 -0.44
C LYS A 279 -15.63 -19.79 -0.75
N HIS A 280 -14.49 -19.87 -1.45
CA HIS A 280 -13.59 -18.76 -1.69
C HIS A 280 -14.12 -17.76 -2.72
N VAL A 281 -13.90 -16.46 -2.49
CA VAL A 281 -14.54 -15.39 -3.28
C VAL A 281 -14.09 -15.38 -4.74
N HIS A 282 -12.81 -15.57 -5.03
CA HIS A 282 -12.35 -15.66 -6.43
C HIS A 282 -12.93 -16.87 -7.19
N VAL A 283 -13.29 -17.95 -6.47
CA VAL A 283 -13.94 -19.14 -7.04
C VAL A 283 -15.45 -18.91 -7.19
N LYS A 284 -16.09 -18.17 -6.29
CA LYS A 284 -17.51 -17.80 -6.38
C LYS A 284 -17.80 -16.80 -7.51
N ASN A 285 -16.92 -15.83 -7.72
CA ASN A 285 -17.15 -14.73 -8.67
C ASN A 285 -17.02 -15.13 -10.15
N VAL A 286 -16.42 -16.28 -10.46
CA VAL A 286 -16.43 -16.83 -11.82
C VAL A 286 -17.69 -17.69 -11.98
N PRO A 287 -18.53 -17.50 -13.02
CA PRO A 287 -19.81 -18.21 -13.12
C PRO A 287 -19.67 -19.63 -13.70
N LYS A 288 -18.88 -19.82 -14.77
CA LYS A 288 -18.74 -21.10 -15.51
C LYS A 288 -17.26 -21.48 -15.70
N ASN A 289 -16.99 -22.71 -16.13
CA ASN A 289 -15.68 -23.22 -16.57
C ASN A 289 -14.51 -22.94 -15.60
N LYS A 290 -14.72 -23.17 -14.30
CA LYS A 290 -13.72 -22.98 -13.24
C LYS A 290 -12.59 -23.99 -13.39
N SER A 291 -11.39 -23.53 -13.76
CA SER A 291 -10.22 -24.40 -13.80
C SER A 291 -9.87 -24.91 -12.40
N VAL A 292 -9.34 -26.15 -12.30
CA VAL A 292 -8.83 -26.69 -11.03
C VAL A 292 -7.70 -25.80 -10.50
N ALA A 293 -6.90 -25.20 -11.38
CA ALA A 293 -5.89 -24.21 -11.03
C ALA A 293 -6.48 -22.97 -10.34
N LEU A 294 -7.62 -22.44 -10.81
CA LEU A 294 -8.34 -21.34 -10.14
C LEU A 294 -8.93 -21.79 -8.80
N LEU A 295 -9.41 -23.02 -8.68
CA LEU A 295 -9.92 -23.56 -7.41
C LEU A 295 -8.80 -23.64 -6.35
N SER A 296 -7.64 -24.17 -6.72
CA SER A 296 -6.54 -24.50 -5.81
C SER A 296 -5.46 -23.42 -5.67
N TYR A 297 -5.54 -22.30 -6.41
CA TYR A 297 -4.51 -21.25 -6.36
C TYR A 297 -4.12 -20.75 -4.95
N PRO A 298 -5.02 -20.69 -3.92
CA PRO A 298 -4.60 -20.30 -2.58
C PRO A 298 -3.59 -21.27 -1.95
N ASN A 299 -3.60 -22.55 -2.36
CA ASN A 299 -2.65 -23.56 -1.93
C ASN A 299 -1.29 -23.35 -2.58
N LEU A 300 -1.27 -22.97 -3.87
CA LEU A 300 -0.04 -22.60 -4.57
C LEU A 300 0.56 -21.32 -3.98
N MET A 301 -0.28 -20.33 -3.67
CA MET A 301 0.13 -19.11 -2.97
C MET A 301 0.75 -19.42 -1.60
N LEU A 302 0.17 -20.39 -0.85
CA LEU A 302 0.75 -20.86 0.40
C LEU A 302 2.12 -21.53 0.17
N ALA A 303 2.27 -22.38 -0.86
CA ALA A 303 3.54 -22.99 -1.23
C ALA A 303 4.62 -21.92 -1.50
N ASP A 304 4.29 -20.90 -2.30
CA ASP A 304 5.18 -19.78 -2.64
C ASP A 304 5.71 -19.08 -1.38
N ILE A 305 4.84 -18.84 -0.40
CA ILE A 305 5.18 -18.18 0.86
C ILE A 305 6.05 -19.08 1.73
N LEU A 306 5.67 -20.36 1.88
CA LEU A 306 6.33 -21.28 2.80
C LEU A 306 7.74 -21.64 2.39
N LEU A 307 8.03 -21.80 1.08
CA LEU A 307 9.38 -22.12 0.59
C LEU A 307 10.43 -21.10 1.06
N TYR A 308 10.06 -19.83 1.10
CA TYR A 308 10.96 -18.74 1.45
C TYR A 308 10.87 -18.31 2.91
N LYS A 309 9.79 -18.59 3.64
CA LYS A 309 9.62 -18.18 5.05
C LYS A 309 9.95 -16.69 5.28
N PRO A 310 9.24 -15.76 4.62
CA PRO A 310 9.42 -14.34 4.87
C PRO A 310 8.97 -13.98 6.29
N ASP A 311 9.42 -12.84 6.82
CA ASP A 311 8.87 -12.25 8.06
C ASP A 311 7.55 -11.52 7.76
N TYR A 312 7.49 -10.88 6.59
CA TYR A 312 6.38 -10.03 6.18
C TYR A 312 5.93 -10.30 4.74
N LEU A 313 4.61 -10.27 4.51
CA LEU A 313 4.01 -10.22 3.18
C LEU A 313 3.53 -8.82 2.85
N ILE A 314 3.84 -8.38 1.64
CA ILE A 314 3.31 -7.16 1.05
C ILE A 314 2.25 -7.59 0.04
N VAL A 315 0.99 -7.33 0.36
CA VAL A 315 -0.20 -7.70 -0.43
C VAL A 315 -1.21 -6.56 -0.42
N GLY A 316 -1.99 -6.43 -1.50
CA GLY A 316 -3.09 -5.48 -1.56
C GLY A 316 -4.23 -5.83 -0.60
N VAL A 317 -5.08 -4.85 -0.28
CA VAL A 317 -6.23 -5.01 0.64
C VAL A 317 -7.19 -6.12 0.16
N ASP A 318 -7.34 -6.26 -1.16
CA ASP A 318 -8.13 -7.28 -1.84
C ASP A 318 -7.69 -8.71 -1.52
N GLN A 319 -6.41 -8.92 -1.20
CA GLN A 319 -5.82 -10.23 -0.90
C GLN A 319 -6.09 -10.70 0.55
N LYS A 320 -6.78 -9.91 1.38
CA LYS A 320 -7.09 -10.26 2.79
C LYS A 320 -7.81 -11.61 2.90
N LYS A 321 -8.79 -11.87 2.02
CA LYS A 321 -9.58 -13.12 2.02
C LYS A 321 -8.70 -14.34 1.69
N ASN A 322 -7.71 -14.16 0.82
CA ASN A 322 -6.74 -15.21 0.46
C ASN A 322 -5.86 -15.56 1.66
N ALA A 323 -5.45 -14.55 2.44
CA ALA A 323 -4.71 -14.75 3.68
C ALA A 323 -5.53 -15.46 4.78
N GLU A 324 -6.84 -15.25 4.82
CA GLU A 324 -7.76 -15.99 5.71
C GLU A 324 -7.85 -17.48 5.33
N VAL A 325 -7.99 -17.81 4.04
CA VAL A 325 -7.95 -19.20 3.55
C VAL A 325 -6.60 -19.86 3.86
N MET A 326 -5.48 -19.19 3.57
CA MET A 326 -4.14 -19.69 3.90
C MET A 326 -3.95 -19.95 5.40
N LYS A 327 -4.55 -19.12 6.26
CA LYS A 327 -4.55 -19.32 7.73
C LYS A 327 -5.33 -20.57 8.14
N THR A 328 -6.46 -20.86 7.50
CA THR A 328 -7.24 -22.08 7.74
C THR A 328 -6.50 -23.34 7.29
N ILE A 329 -5.92 -23.33 6.09
CA ILE A 329 -5.07 -24.44 5.59
C ILE A 329 -3.88 -24.67 6.53
N SER A 330 -3.19 -23.60 6.93
CA SER A 330 -2.03 -23.67 7.83
C SER A 330 -2.39 -24.23 9.21
N LYS A 331 -3.56 -23.87 9.77
CA LYS A 331 -4.09 -24.46 11.01
C LYS A 331 -4.30 -25.97 10.84
N LYS A 332 -4.93 -26.40 9.74
CA LYS A 332 -5.20 -27.82 9.48
C LYS A 332 -3.91 -28.63 9.29
N ILE A 333 -2.92 -28.12 8.57
CA ILE A 333 -1.60 -28.78 8.49
C ILE A 333 -0.96 -28.87 9.88
N ASN A 334 -1.04 -27.81 10.68
CA ASN A 334 -0.49 -27.78 12.04
C ASN A 334 -1.21 -28.70 13.05
N SER A 335 -2.46 -29.12 12.80
CA SER A 335 -3.14 -30.08 13.69
C SER A 335 -2.65 -31.52 13.47
N TYR A 336 -2.18 -31.86 12.26
CA TYR A 336 -1.47 -33.12 12.02
C TYR A 336 0.02 -33.02 12.40
N PHE A 337 0.64 -31.85 12.17
CA PHE A 337 2.08 -31.64 12.37
C PHE A 337 2.36 -30.36 13.19
N PRO A 338 2.41 -30.45 14.53
CA PRO A 338 2.55 -29.29 15.41
C PRO A 338 3.74 -28.37 15.06
N HIS A 339 3.49 -27.06 14.98
CA HIS A 339 4.49 -26.05 14.63
C HIS A 339 5.20 -26.26 13.26
N MET A 340 4.54 -26.89 12.29
CA MET A 340 5.10 -27.07 10.93
C MET A 340 5.07 -25.80 10.09
N ILE A 341 3.99 -25.04 10.18
CA ILE A 341 3.79 -23.77 9.49
C ILE A 341 3.71 -22.62 10.48
N SER A 342 4.54 -21.61 10.26
CA SER A 342 4.40 -20.28 10.84
C SER A 342 4.15 -19.29 9.71
N LEU A 343 3.01 -18.61 9.72
CA LEU A 343 2.67 -17.65 8.68
C LEU A 343 3.34 -16.28 8.94
N PRO A 344 3.84 -15.62 7.87
CA PRO A 344 4.34 -14.24 7.95
C PRO A 344 3.25 -13.24 8.34
N LYS A 345 3.68 -12.06 8.78
CA LYS A 345 2.78 -10.94 9.09
C LYS A 345 2.45 -10.16 7.81
N ILE A 346 1.21 -9.69 7.67
CA ILE A 346 0.90 -8.71 6.61
C ILE A 346 1.59 -7.39 6.98
N PHE A 347 2.31 -6.80 6.04
CA PHE A 347 2.95 -5.50 6.19
C PHE A 347 1.90 -4.38 6.05
N PRO A 348 1.72 -3.51 7.06
CA PRO A 348 0.76 -2.42 6.97
C PRO A 348 1.34 -1.28 6.12
N SER A 349 0.85 -1.16 4.88
CA SER A 349 1.14 0.00 4.02
C SER A 349 0.62 1.29 4.64
N LYS A 350 1.32 2.42 4.41
CA LYS A 350 0.74 3.77 4.62
C LYS A 350 -0.53 3.92 3.79
N PHE A 351 -0.47 3.47 2.54
CA PHE A 351 -1.58 3.51 1.60
C PHE A 351 -2.36 2.21 1.70
N TYR A 352 -3.30 2.13 2.65
CA TYR A 352 -4.09 0.93 2.94
C TYR A 352 -5.50 1.10 2.38
N VAL A 353 -5.61 1.09 1.06
CA VAL A 353 -6.87 1.25 0.33
C VAL A 353 -6.83 0.43 -0.96
N GLN A 354 -7.99 0.01 -1.46
CA GLN A 354 -8.11 -0.71 -2.72
C GLN A 354 -8.20 0.30 -3.86
N ILE A 355 -7.23 0.30 -4.77
CA ILE A 355 -7.31 1.17 -5.95
C ILE A 355 -8.40 0.66 -6.89
N MET A 356 -9.43 1.48 -7.09
CA MET A 356 -10.57 1.18 -7.95
C MET A 356 -10.31 1.67 -9.37
N ASN A 357 -11.10 1.16 -10.32
CA ASN A 357 -11.13 1.67 -11.68
C ASN A 357 -11.61 3.13 -11.70
N LEU A 358 -11.48 3.83 -12.82
CA LEU A 358 -11.83 5.26 -12.88
C LEU A 358 -13.34 5.54 -12.79
N ASP A 359 -14.20 4.52 -12.87
CA ASP A 359 -15.62 4.61 -12.53
C ASP A 359 -15.89 4.55 -11.02
N GLY A 360 -14.87 4.25 -10.21
CA GLY A 360 -14.99 4.02 -8.77
C GLY A 360 -15.79 2.78 -8.36
N GLN A 361 -16.31 1.98 -9.29
CA GLN A 361 -17.21 0.86 -8.99
C GLN A 361 -16.46 -0.44 -8.66
N GLN A 362 -15.53 -0.84 -9.54
CA GLN A 362 -14.79 -2.10 -9.41
C GLN A 362 -13.31 -1.87 -9.05
N LYS A 363 -12.59 -2.93 -8.66
CA LYS A 363 -11.12 -2.86 -8.53
C LYS A 363 -10.52 -2.49 -9.89
N MET A 364 -9.48 -1.64 -9.92
CA MET A 364 -8.70 -1.49 -11.15
C MET A 364 -8.11 -2.85 -11.52
N SER A 365 -8.54 -3.41 -12.65
CA SER A 365 -8.22 -4.77 -13.08
C SER A 365 -8.23 -4.83 -14.60
N LYS A 366 -7.43 -5.72 -15.18
CA LYS A 366 -7.45 -5.99 -16.61
C LYS A 366 -8.60 -6.96 -16.86
N HIS A 367 -9.69 -6.44 -17.39
CA HIS A 367 -10.78 -7.30 -17.85
C HIS A 367 -10.39 -7.90 -19.20
N SER A 368 -10.72 -9.18 -19.39
CA SER A 368 -10.90 -9.80 -20.70
C SER A 368 -11.83 -8.92 -21.54
N SER A 369 -11.54 -8.80 -22.83
CA SER A 369 -12.36 -8.05 -23.79
C SER A 369 -13.78 -8.62 -23.96
N ASP A 370 -13.98 -9.86 -23.50
CA ASP A 370 -15.04 -10.74 -24.00
C ASP A 370 -16.23 -10.87 -23.02
N ASP A 371 -16.09 -10.35 -21.79
CA ASP A 371 -17.16 -10.31 -20.77
C ASP A 371 -18.02 -9.03 -20.84
N LEU A 372 -17.82 -8.19 -21.87
CA LEU A 372 -18.46 -6.87 -22.00
C LEU A 372 -19.02 -6.68 -23.42
N PRO A 373 -20.22 -6.09 -23.57
CA PRO A 373 -20.75 -5.78 -24.89
C PRO A 373 -19.80 -4.80 -25.62
N ALA A 374 -19.64 -4.98 -26.94
CA ALA A 374 -18.66 -4.29 -27.79
C ALA A 374 -18.71 -2.75 -27.70
N ASN A 375 -19.84 -2.21 -27.25
CA ASN A 375 -20.13 -0.79 -27.07
C ASN A 375 -19.39 -0.18 -25.85
N VAL A 376 -18.80 -0.99 -24.97
CA VAL A 376 -18.12 -0.56 -23.74
C VAL A 376 -16.66 -1.06 -23.71
N LYS A 377 -15.82 -0.53 -24.60
CA LYS A 377 -14.36 -0.73 -24.54
C LYS A 377 -13.78 0.01 -23.33
N ASN A 378 -13.71 -0.69 -22.20
CA ASN A 378 -13.27 -0.23 -20.87
C ASN A 378 -11.78 0.20 -20.75
N ALA A 379 -11.10 0.48 -21.86
CA ALA A 379 -9.70 0.93 -21.90
C ALA A 379 -9.47 2.26 -21.16
N HIS A 380 -10.52 3.06 -20.98
CA HIS A 380 -10.46 4.35 -20.29
C HIS A 380 -10.38 4.21 -18.75
N ASN A 381 -10.77 3.07 -18.18
CA ASN A 381 -10.94 2.92 -16.72
C ASN A 381 -9.72 2.36 -15.97
N ILE A 382 -8.61 2.17 -16.68
CA ILE A 382 -7.34 1.62 -16.18
C ILE A 382 -6.20 2.54 -16.60
N ILE A 383 -5.37 2.94 -15.64
CA ILE A 383 -4.12 3.68 -15.91
C ILE A 383 -2.94 2.72 -15.78
N TYR A 384 -2.19 2.55 -16.87
CA TYR A 384 -0.94 1.80 -16.88
C TYR A 384 0.23 2.71 -16.50
N LEU A 385 1.29 2.13 -15.94
CA LEU A 385 2.40 2.89 -15.36
C LEU A 385 3.11 3.80 -16.38
N PHE A 386 3.13 3.41 -17.65
CA PHE A 386 3.87 4.09 -18.71
C PHE A 386 2.96 4.60 -19.84
N ASP A 387 1.65 4.76 -19.59
CA ASP A 387 0.74 5.46 -20.51
C ASP A 387 1.32 6.84 -20.91
N GLU A 388 1.00 7.32 -22.11
CA GLU A 388 1.41 8.68 -22.53
C GLU A 388 0.66 9.76 -21.75
N LYS A 389 1.26 10.95 -21.63
CA LYS A 389 0.69 12.11 -20.91
C LYS A 389 -0.77 12.35 -21.32
N ASN A 390 -1.02 12.51 -22.62
CA ASN A 390 -2.34 12.78 -23.18
C ASN A 390 -3.35 11.65 -22.86
N ILE A 391 -2.89 10.39 -22.85
CA ILE A 391 -3.71 9.22 -22.52
C ILE A 391 -4.11 9.26 -21.04
N ILE A 392 -3.19 9.62 -20.14
CA ILE A 392 -3.48 9.77 -18.70
C ILE A 392 -4.45 10.93 -18.47
N GLU A 393 -4.23 12.07 -19.14
CA GLU A 393 -5.11 13.25 -19.10
C GLU A 393 -6.53 12.93 -19.57
N GLU A 394 -6.69 12.27 -20.72
CA GLU A 394 -8.01 11.86 -21.20
C GLU A 394 -8.73 10.91 -20.23
N LYS A 395 -8.02 9.89 -19.73
CA LYS A 395 -8.57 8.91 -18.79
C LYS A 395 -9.02 9.57 -17.49
N ILE A 396 -8.18 10.45 -16.91
CA ILE A 396 -8.52 11.18 -15.69
C ILE A 396 -9.63 12.21 -15.94
N LYS A 397 -9.65 12.90 -17.09
CA LYS A 397 -10.75 13.80 -17.46
C LYS A 397 -12.10 13.06 -17.49
N LYS A 398 -12.13 11.91 -18.18
CA LYS A 398 -13.30 11.02 -18.33
C LYS A 398 -13.67 10.23 -17.04
N SER A 399 -12.81 10.21 -16.02
CA SER A 399 -13.08 9.48 -14.77
C SER A 399 -14.38 9.92 -14.10
N LYS A 400 -15.14 8.95 -13.56
CA LYS A 400 -16.40 9.23 -12.89
C LYS A 400 -16.16 9.93 -11.56
N THR A 401 -17.01 10.89 -11.27
CA THR A 401 -17.11 11.57 -9.98
C THR A 401 -18.56 11.50 -9.48
N ASP A 402 -18.82 12.04 -8.30
CA ASP A 402 -20.18 12.26 -7.83
C ASP A 402 -20.79 13.56 -8.37
N ASN A 403 -22.07 13.77 -8.07
CA ASN A 403 -22.87 14.90 -8.54
C ASN A 403 -22.86 16.10 -7.56
N TYR A 404 -22.14 16.01 -6.43
CA TYR A 404 -22.15 17.07 -5.40
C TYR A 404 -21.22 18.23 -5.75
N ASN A 405 -20.25 18.02 -6.65
CA ASN A 405 -19.24 19.01 -7.08
C ASN A 405 -18.36 19.62 -5.96
N GLU A 406 -18.44 19.14 -4.71
CA GLU A 406 -17.55 19.56 -3.62
C GLU A 406 -16.30 18.67 -3.55
N LEU A 407 -15.09 19.22 -3.40
CA LEU A 407 -13.86 18.42 -3.34
C LEU A 407 -13.50 18.03 -1.89
N ILE A 408 -14.34 17.19 -1.27
CA ILE A 408 -14.22 16.80 0.14
C ILE A 408 -13.87 15.31 0.26
N TYR A 409 -12.83 15.00 1.03
CA TYR A 409 -12.38 13.64 1.32
C TYR A 409 -13.12 13.02 2.52
N ALA A 410 -13.26 11.70 2.48
CA ALA A 410 -13.76 10.85 3.56
C ALA A 410 -15.22 11.10 3.97
N GLN A 411 -16.01 11.78 3.14
CA GLN A 411 -17.46 11.69 3.24
C GLN A 411 -17.92 10.25 2.93
N PRO A 412 -18.92 9.72 3.65
CA PRO A 412 -19.58 8.46 3.31
C PRO A 412 -20.15 8.49 1.89
N ASP A 413 -20.29 7.30 1.30
CA ASP A 413 -21.01 7.01 0.05
C ASP A 413 -20.48 7.69 -1.24
N ARG A 414 -19.55 8.63 -1.13
CA ARG A 414 -18.84 9.31 -2.25
C ARG A 414 -17.61 8.52 -2.71
N LYS A 415 -17.84 7.26 -3.07
CA LYS A 415 -16.82 6.25 -3.40
C LYS A 415 -15.94 6.62 -4.60
N GLU A 416 -16.54 7.21 -5.62
CA GLU A 416 -15.90 7.73 -6.84
C GLU A 416 -14.85 8.82 -6.55
N ILE A 417 -15.25 9.94 -5.93
CA ILE A 417 -14.30 11.04 -5.66
C ILE A 417 -13.24 10.63 -4.63
N ASN A 418 -13.60 9.83 -3.63
CA ASN A 418 -12.65 9.26 -2.68
C ASN A 418 -11.56 8.44 -3.41
N ASN A 419 -11.85 7.77 -4.53
CA ASN A 419 -10.83 7.08 -5.34
C ASN A 419 -9.81 8.05 -5.95
N LEU A 420 -10.30 9.12 -6.61
CA LEU A 420 -9.43 10.11 -7.25
C LEU A 420 -8.60 10.89 -6.22
N ILE A 421 -9.22 11.28 -5.10
CA ILE A 421 -8.54 11.92 -3.98
C ILE A 421 -7.46 11.00 -3.38
N ASN A 422 -7.72 9.70 -3.24
CA ASN A 422 -6.68 8.75 -2.81
C ASN A 422 -5.51 8.71 -3.81
N LEU A 423 -5.77 8.63 -5.12
CA LEU A 423 -4.70 8.69 -6.12
C LEU A 423 -3.90 9.99 -5.98
N PHE A 424 -4.58 11.14 -5.87
CA PHE A 424 -3.95 12.44 -5.63
C PHE A 424 -3.07 12.44 -4.39
N PHE A 425 -3.58 12.08 -3.21
CA PHE A 425 -2.80 12.05 -1.96
C PHE A 425 -1.60 11.09 -2.01
N PHE A 426 -1.68 10.00 -2.77
CA PHE A 426 -0.54 9.11 -3.00
C PHE A 426 0.58 9.83 -3.80
N PHE A 427 0.27 10.41 -4.96
CA PHE A 427 1.29 11.07 -5.79
C PHE A 427 1.78 12.39 -5.20
N TYR A 428 0.88 13.18 -4.60
CA TYR A 428 1.21 14.38 -3.82
C TYR A 428 2.24 14.08 -2.73
N HIS A 429 2.05 13.03 -1.92
CA HIS A 429 2.99 12.63 -0.87
C HIS A 429 4.38 12.30 -1.42
N TYR A 430 4.46 11.63 -2.58
CA TYR A 430 5.73 11.31 -3.23
C TYR A 430 6.40 12.53 -3.89
N LYS A 431 5.63 13.45 -4.49
CA LYS A 431 6.14 14.72 -5.05
C LYS A 431 6.70 15.61 -3.93
N MET A 432 5.93 15.85 -2.87
CA MET A 432 6.32 16.71 -1.74
C MET A 432 7.50 16.12 -0.95
N GLY A 433 7.53 14.79 -0.75
CA GLY A 433 8.67 14.11 -0.11
C GLY A 433 9.97 14.11 -0.94
N GLY A 434 9.90 14.46 -2.23
CA GLY A 434 11.03 14.56 -3.14
C GLY A 434 11.58 15.99 -3.33
N LEU A 435 10.82 17.02 -2.97
CA LEU A 435 11.24 18.42 -3.14
C LEU A 435 12.40 18.77 -2.17
N PRO A 436 13.49 19.41 -2.66
CA PRO A 436 14.42 20.11 -1.80
C PRO A 436 13.68 21.17 -0.99
N LEU A 437 14.07 21.36 0.28
CA LEU A 437 13.45 22.34 1.18
C LEU A 437 14.01 23.76 0.92
N HIS A 438 14.32 24.05 -0.34
CA HIS A 438 15.20 25.15 -0.80
C HIS A 438 14.51 26.08 -1.80
N LEU A 439 13.18 26.21 -1.69
CA LEU A 439 12.45 27.38 -2.20
C LEU A 439 12.51 28.57 -1.22
N SER A 440 13.14 28.38 -0.06
CA SER A 440 13.49 29.46 0.85
C SER A 440 14.75 30.19 0.35
N GLU A 441 14.52 31.29 -0.37
CA GLU A 441 15.38 32.46 -0.22
C GLU A 441 15.42 32.85 1.27
N PRO A 442 16.55 33.39 1.80
CA PRO A 442 16.61 33.85 3.18
C PRO A 442 15.67 35.05 3.36
N GLY A 443 14.47 34.80 3.90
CA GLY A 443 13.40 35.79 4.06
C GLY A 443 12.00 35.32 3.67
N ARG A 444 11.85 34.21 2.93
CA ARG A 444 10.52 33.62 2.62
C ARG A 444 10.26 32.36 3.43
N ASP A 445 9.18 32.38 4.21
CA ASP A 445 8.70 31.24 4.98
C ASP A 445 8.35 30.05 4.09
N VAL A 446 8.62 28.84 4.59
CA VAL A 446 8.28 27.59 3.88
C VAL A 446 6.76 27.44 3.85
N SER A 447 6.19 27.24 2.66
CA SER A 447 4.73 27.18 2.50
C SER A 447 4.06 26.23 3.51
N PRO A 448 2.92 26.64 4.13
CA PRO A 448 2.22 25.81 5.10
C PRO A 448 1.89 24.41 4.56
N LEU A 449 1.53 24.34 3.28
CA LEU A 449 1.16 23.11 2.56
C LEU A 449 2.32 22.10 2.45
N THR A 450 3.58 22.55 2.34
CA THR A 450 4.74 21.64 2.34
C THR A 450 4.85 20.86 3.65
N GLN A 451 4.48 21.47 4.78
CA GLN A 451 4.47 20.82 6.08
C GLN A 451 3.27 19.88 6.28
N LEU A 452 2.16 20.10 5.57
CA LEU A 452 0.96 19.25 5.64
C LEU A 452 1.20 17.86 5.02
N ALA A 453 2.09 17.72 4.03
CA ALA A 453 2.40 16.43 3.40
C ALA A 453 2.96 15.37 4.36
N ASP A 454 3.79 15.78 5.34
CA ASP A 454 4.27 14.88 6.40
C ASP A 454 3.19 14.59 7.47
N LYS A 455 2.27 15.55 7.69
CA LYS A 455 1.14 15.41 8.64
C LYS A 455 0.00 14.55 8.07
N LEU A 456 -0.14 14.45 6.75
CA LEU A 456 -1.21 13.73 6.04
C LEU A 456 -1.38 12.27 6.49
N PHE A 457 -0.29 11.60 6.89
CA PHE A 457 -0.28 10.20 7.36
C PHE A 457 0.07 10.06 8.85
N GLN A 458 -0.34 11.01 9.69
CA GLN A 458 -0.02 11.03 11.12
C GLN A 458 -0.44 9.73 11.84
N THR A 459 0.48 9.22 12.66
CA THR A 459 0.27 7.98 13.42
C THR A 459 -0.76 8.16 14.53
N LYS A 460 -1.58 7.11 14.77
CA LYS A 460 -2.62 6.98 15.83
C LYS A 460 -2.18 7.19 17.30
N GLN A 461 -1.02 7.82 17.56
CA GLN A 461 -0.64 8.28 18.90
C GLN A 461 -1.29 9.63 19.28
N GLU A 462 -1.76 10.42 18.32
CA GLU A 462 -2.19 11.81 18.57
C GLU A 462 -3.72 11.97 18.75
N GLN A 463 -4.54 11.13 18.11
CA GLN A 463 -6.01 11.15 18.26
C GLN A 463 -6.49 10.94 19.72
N THR A 464 -5.75 10.18 20.54
CA THR A 464 -6.09 9.97 21.96
C THR A 464 -5.71 11.14 22.89
N LYS A 465 -5.07 12.20 22.38
CA LYS A 465 -4.84 13.43 23.16
C LYS A 465 -5.89 14.52 22.89
N HIS A 466 -6.36 14.68 21.65
CA HIS A 466 -7.34 15.74 21.33
C HIS A 466 -8.77 15.41 21.75
N ASN A 467 -9.21 14.14 21.70
CA ASN A 467 -10.55 13.73 22.17
C ASN A 467 -10.73 13.76 23.71
N LYS A 468 -9.88 14.51 24.43
CA LYS A 468 -10.07 14.87 25.85
C LYS A 468 -10.36 16.36 26.08
N CYS A 469 -10.32 17.20 25.04
CA CYS A 469 -10.57 18.64 25.13
C CYS A 469 -11.49 19.14 24.00
N THR A 470 -12.69 18.55 23.90
CA THR A 470 -13.87 19.16 23.24
C THR A 470 -15.14 18.64 23.93
N SER A 471 -15.40 19.18 25.11
CA SER A 471 -16.68 19.05 25.83
C SER A 471 -17.23 20.47 26.02
N PHE A 472 -18.48 20.69 25.61
CA PHE A 472 -19.19 21.99 25.55
C PHE A 472 -18.57 22.99 24.56
N SER A 473 -19.31 23.60 23.64
CA SER A 473 -20.61 24.25 23.80
C SER A 473 -21.60 23.98 22.66
N ALA A 474 -22.86 23.72 23.00
CA ALA A 474 -23.99 23.91 22.08
C ALA A 474 -24.59 25.30 22.39
N ALA A 475 -24.71 26.15 21.38
CA ALA A 475 -25.26 27.49 21.56
C ALA A 475 -26.80 27.45 21.68
N SER A 476 -27.32 28.21 22.63
CA SER A 476 -28.73 28.43 22.86
C SER A 476 -29.38 29.26 21.74
N LYS A 477 -30.61 28.89 21.38
CA LYS A 477 -31.64 29.84 20.92
C LYS A 477 -33.00 29.46 21.48
N ASP A 478 -33.46 30.34 22.35
CA ASP A 478 -34.80 30.91 22.46
C ASP A 478 -36.02 30.01 22.76
N GLU A 479 -36.90 30.60 23.56
CA GLU A 479 -38.01 29.97 24.28
C GLU A 479 -39.25 29.79 23.39
N THR A 480 -40.09 28.79 23.70
CA THR A 480 -41.47 29.07 24.14
C THR A 480 -42.24 27.82 24.60
N ASN A 481 -42.62 27.85 25.87
CA ASN A 481 -43.96 27.57 26.41
C ASN A 481 -44.65 26.17 26.41
N TYR A 482 -45.22 25.93 27.60
CA TYR A 482 -46.39 25.11 27.99
C TYR A 482 -46.26 23.61 28.30
N ASN A 483 -47.02 23.25 29.35
CA ASN A 483 -47.15 21.93 29.97
C ASN A 483 -47.95 20.97 29.08
N ASP A 484 -47.79 19.65 29.22
CA ASP A 484 -48.74 18.90 30.05
C ASP A 484 -48.41 17.43 30.35
N HIS A 485 -49.12 16.98 31.37
CA HIS A 485 -49.15 15.71 32.09
C HIS A 485 -49.42 14.39 31.31
N VAL A 486 -49.07 13.28 32.00
CA VAL A 486 -49.89 12.03 32.20
C VAL A 486 -49.64 10.74 31.35
N THR A 487 -49.01 9.78 32.05
CA THR A 487 -49.24 8.31 32.16
C THR A 487 -49.16 7.30 30.99
N SER A 488 -48.43 6.20 31.30
CA SER A 488 -48.75 4.78 31.00
C SER A 488 -48.70 4.29 29.54
N SER A 489 -48.39 3.03 29.23
CA SER A 489 -47.82 1.87 29.96
C SER A 489 -47.31 0.83 28.92
N GLU A 490 -46.43 -0.13 29.31
CA GLU A 490 -46.50 -1.58 28.98
C GLU A 490 -45.15 -2.35 29.04
N LYS A 491 -45.17 -3.47 29.78
CA LYS A 491 -44.62 -4.83 29.46
C LYS A 491 -43.18 -5.00 28.91
N VAL A 492 -42.20 -5.17 29.81
CA VAL A 492 -41.57 -6.49 30.17
C VAL A 492 -41.90 -7.66 29.20
N TYR A 493 -41.02 -8.52 28.63
CA TYR A 493 -39.57 -8.88 28.70
C TYR A 493 -39.23 -9.81 27.48
N PRO A 494 -38.00 -10.34 27.23
CA PRO A 494 -36.63 -9.86 27.52
C PRO A 494 -35.70 -9.88 26.27
N GLN A 495 -34.42 -9.51 26.44
CA GLN A 495 -33.41 -9.37 25.37
C GLN A 495 -32.85 -10.71 24.84
N VAL A 496 -32.61 -10.79 23.52
CA VAL A 496 -31.59 -11.68 22.93
C VAL A 496 -30.38 -10.83 22.53
N ALA A 497 -29.19 -11.21 23.00
CA ALA A 497 -27.96 -10.46 22.76
C ALA A 497 -27.46 -10.57 21.31
N MET A 498 -26.99 -9.44 20.74
CA MET A 498 -26.26 -9.40 19.47
C MET A 498 -24.96 -8.58 19.61
N ASP A 499 -23.87 -9.29 19.87
CA ASP A 499 -22.50 -8.78 19.80
C ASP A 499 -22.10 -8.56 18.33
N ASN A 500 -22.15 -7.31 17.83
CA ASN A 500 -21.76 -7.00 16.45
C ASN A 500 -20.91 -5.71 16.23
N LYS A 501 -20.61 -4.93 17.28
CA LYS A 501 -19.98 -3.59 17.13
C LYS A 501 -18.48 -3.56 16.78
N CYS A 502 -17.82 -4.67 16.45
CA CYS A 502 -16.34 -4.69 16.24
C CYS A 502 -15.85 -5.00 14.82
N GLU A 503 -16.73 -5.43 13.92
CA GLU A 503 -16.40 -5.66 12.49
C GLU A 503 -16.79 -4.46 11.61
N GLU A 504 -17.95 -3.84 11.86
CA GLU A 504 -18.51 -2.75 11.03
C GLU A 504 -17.57 -1.55 10.88
N GLU A 505 -16.96 -1.06 11.98
CA GLU A 505 -15.98 0.05 11.95
C GLU A 505 -14.79 -0.19 11.00
N LYS A 506 -14.44 -1.46 10.73
CA LYS A 506 -13.34 -1.81 9.81
C LYS A 506 -13.82 -2.04 8.37
N LEU A 507 -15.09 -2.39 8.21
CA LEU A 507 -15.74 -2.54 6.90
C LEU A 507 -16.13 -1.19 6.30
N HIS A 508 -16.58 -0.23 7.10
CA HIS A 508 -17.05 1.08 6.64
C HIS A 508 -16.03 1.86 5.79
N PRO A 509 -14.74 2.01 6.17
CA PRO A 509 -13.74 2.67 5.32
C PRO A 509 -13.48 1.90 4.03
N SER A 510 -13.53 0.57 4.06
CA SER A 510 -13.32 -0.27 2.88
C SER A 510 -14.49 -0.26 1.90
N ARG A 511 -15.72 -0.02 2.36
CA ARG A 511 -16.90 0.15 1.50
C ARG A 511 -16.82 1.47 0.73
N ASN A 512 -16.52 2.56 1.44
CA ASN A 512 -16.56 3.92 0.88
C ASN A 512 -15.22 4.40 0.30
N ASN A 513 -14.28 3.46 0.15
CA ASN A 513 -12.92 3.65 -0.36
C ASN A 513 -12.10 4.72 0.38
N ILE A 514 -12.26 4.80 1.69
CA ILE A 514 -11.55 5.74 2.57
C ILE A 514 -10.29 5.04 3.11
N ASN A 515 -9.11 5.60 2.85
CA ASN A 515 -7.86 5.14 3.44
C ASN A 515 -7.80 5.52 4.94
N PRO A 516 -7.80 4.55 5.87
CA PRO A 516 -7.89 4.79 7.32
C PRO A 516 -6.59 5.34 7.96
N ASN A 517 -5.55 5.57 7.16
CA ASN A 517 -4.29 6.16 7.59
C ASN A 517 -4.12 7.62 7.14
N ILE A 518 -5.06 8.18 6.38
CA ILE A 518 -5.05 9.60 5.97
C ILE A 518 -5.83 10.40 7.01
N ASN A 519 -5.29 11.53 7.46
CA ASN A 519 -6.02 12.49 8.28
C ASN A 519 -6.97 13.32 7.39
N PRO A 520 -8.31 13.21 7.51
CA PRO A 520 -9.24 13.91 6.62
C PRO A 520 -9.20 15.43 6.75
N GLN A 521 -8.91 15.97 7.94
CA GLN A 521 -8.81 17.42 8.15
C GLN A 521 -7.65 18.01 7.34
N ILE A 522 -6.46 17.38 7.46
CA ILE A 522 -5.26 17.76 6.69
C ILE A 522 -5.48 17.54 5.19
N GLY A 523 -6.17 16.45 4.82
CA GLY A 523 -6.54 16.18 3.43
C GLY A 523 -7.42 17.30 2.84
N ASN A 524 -8.48 17.68 3.54
CA ASN A 524 -9.42 18.72 3.09
C ASN A 524 -8.77 20.13 3.07
N GLN A 525 -7.82 20.41 3.97
CA GLN A 525 -6.98 21.61 3.89
C GLN A 525 -6.07 21.67 2.66
N ILE A 526 -5.65 20.52 2.12
CA ILE A 526 -4.91 20.47 0.84
C ILE A 526 -5.88 20.62 -0.33
N LEU A 527 -7.07 19.99 -0.26
CA LEU A 527 -8.06 20.05 -1.34
C LEU A 527 -8.74 21.41 -1.49
N SER A 528 -8.83 22.21 -0.43
CA SER A 528 -9.45 23.55 -0.48
C SER A 528 -8.77 24.50 -1.47
N CYS A 529 -7.47 24.32 -1.77
CA CYS A 529 -6.78 25.18 -2.76
C CYS A 529 -7.34 25.07 -4.18
N TYR A 530 -8.12 24.04 -4.49
CA TYR A 530 -8.80 23.88 -5.77
C TYR A 530 -10.13 24.64 -5.85
N ASN A 531 -10.66 25.19 -4.76
CA ASN A 531 -11.97 25.88 -4.71
C ASN A 531 -13.08 25.07 -5.41
N ASN A 532 -13.17 23.77 -5.14
CA ASN A 532 -14.10 22.83 -5.79
C ASN A 532 -13.97 22.73 -7.33
N ASN A 533 -12.87 23.20 -7.94
CA ASN A 533 -12.62 23.05 -9.38
C ASN A 533 -12.11 21.65 -9.73
N TYR A 534 -13.04 20.78 -10.11
CA TYR A 534 -12.78 19.39 -10.49
C TYR A 534 -11.91 19.27 -11.75
N ALA A 535 -11.98 20.23 -12.68
CA ALA A 535 -11.18 20.20 -13.90
C ALA A 535 -9.69 20.43 -13.60
N THR A 536 -9.37 21.46 -12.81
CA THR A 536 -8.00 21.74 -12.34
C THR A 536 -7.46 20.60 -11.48
N PHE A 537 -8.26 20.07 -10.54
CA PHE A 537 -7.88 18.91 -9.74
C PHE A 537 -7.56 17.67 -10.59
N LYS A 538 -8.42 17.32 -11.56
CA LYS A 538 -8.21 16.19 -12.47
C LYS A 538 -6.95 16.41 -13.33
N TYR A 539 -6.75 17.60 -13.87
CA TYR A 539 -5.57 17.92 -14.68
C TYR A 539 -4.26 17.82 -13.88
N GLU A 540 -4.20 18.41 -12.69
CA GLU A 540 -3.02 18.31 -11.81
C GLU A 540 -2.77 16.87 -11.34
N LEU A 541 -3.82 16.08 -11.08
CA LEU A 541 -3.71 14.64 -10.79
C LEU A 541 -3.08 13.87 -11.96
N SER A 542 -3.54 14.08 -13.21
CA SER A 542 -2.93 13.42 -14.38
C SER A 542 -1.46 13.78 -14.56
N HIS A 543 -1.09 15.04 -14.31
CA HIS A 543 0.30 15.49 -14.41
C HIS A 543 1.18 14.90 -13.30
N LEU A 544 0.69 14.84 -12.05
CA LEU A 544 1.36 14.18 -10.93
C LEU A 544 1.63 12.68 -11.21
N ILE A 545 0.67 11.99 -11.81
CA ILE A 545 0.84 10.58 -12.23
C ILE A 545 1.95 10.48 -13.29
N TYR A 546 1.87 11.28 -14.36
CA TYR A 546 2.83 11.24 -15.46
C TYR A 546 4.27 11.57 -15.01
N GLU A 547 4.47 12.68 -14.29
CA GLU A 547 5.79 13.07 -13.75
C GLU A 547 6.41 11.99 -12.86
N HIS A 548 5.59 11.30 -12.05
CA HIS A 548 6.07 10.28 -11.11
C HIS A 548 6.67 9.06 -11.84
N PHE A 549 6.18 8.74 -13.03
CA PHE A 549 6.66 7.61 -13.84
C PHE A 549 7.57 8.00 -15.01
N LEU A 550 7.80 9.30 -15.28
CA LEU A 550 8.62 9.77 -16.40
C LEU A 550 10.03 9.13 -16.45
N PHE A 551 10.78 9.18 -15.35
CA PHE A 551 12.11 8.55 -15.28
C PHE A 551 12.04 7.01 -15.34
N PRO A 552 11.20 6.31 -14.56
CA PRO A 552 10.94 4.88 -14.76
C PRO A 552 10.59 4.48 -16.20
N LYS A 553 9.81 5.28 -16.93
CA LYS A 553 9.43 5.04 -18.33
C LYS A 553 10.62 5.13 -19.27
N TYR A 554 11.48 6.13 -19.09
CA TYR A 554 12.74 6.25 -19.82
C TYR A 554 13.68 5.07 -19.53
N VAL A 555 13.83 4.66 -18.27
CA VAL A 555 14.60 3.46 -17.93
C VAL A 555 14.01 2.20 -18.59
N TYR A 556 12.68 2.09 -18.66
CA TYR A 556 12.00 0.96 -19.27
C TYR A 556 12.28 0.83 -20.77
N SER A 557 12.26 1.92 -21.55
CA SER A 557 12.58 1.86 -22.98
C SER A 557 14.04 1.48 -23.23
N VAL A 558 14.97 2.00 -22.42
CA VAL A 558 16.39 1.62 -22.48
C VAL A 558 16.58 0.13 -22.13
N LEU A 559 15.85 -0.40 -21.15
CA LEU A 559 15.88 -1.83 -20.82
C LEU A 559 15.21 -2.73 -21.86
N GLN A 560 14.23 -2.24 -22.64
CA GLN A 560 13.69 -2.97 -23.78
C GLN A 560 14.68 -3.06 -24.95
N SER A 561 15.48 -2.01 -25.21
CA SER A 561 16.46 -2.03 -26.30
C SER A 561 17.63 -3.02 -26.13
N ASP A 562 17.87 -3.53 -24.91
CA ASP A 562 18.86 -4.59 -24.62
C ASP A 562 18.40 -6.00 -25.07
N GLY A 563 17.30 -6.12 -25.81
CA GLY A 563 16.79 -7.42 -26.31
C GLY A 563 16.41 -8.42 -25.20
N GLY A 564 16.31 -7.95 -23.95
CA GLY A 564 16.03 -8.77 -22.77
C GLY A 564 17.25 -9.50 -22.18
N ASN A 565 18.49 -9.19 -22.58
CA ASN A 565 19.69 -9.86 -22.04
C ASN A 565 19.79 -9.70 -20.51
N LEU A 566 19.65 -8.48 -20.00
CA LEU A 566 19.68 -8.20 -18.56
C LEU A 566 18.50 -8.88 -17.82
N VAL A 567 17.31 -8.94 -18.43
CA VAL A 567 16.15 -9.65 -17.84
C VAL A 567 16.43 -11.14 -17.70
N ASN A 568 16.93 -11.77 -18.77
CA ASN A 568 17.28 -13.19 -18.78
C ASN A 568 18.39 -13.49 -17.74
N HIS A 569 19.39 -12.62 -17.64
CA HIS A 569 20.41 -12.70 -16.60
C HIS A 569 19.80 -12.60 -15.19
N VAL A 570 18.98 -11.59 -14.93
CA VAL A 570 18.30 -11.39 -13.64
C VAL A 570 17.49 -12.62 -13.26
N LEU A 571 16.61 -13.13 -14.13
CA LEU A 571 15.80 -14.32 -13.85
C LEU A 571 16.67 -15.55 -13.57
N ARG A 572 17.73 -15.79 -14.36
CA ARG A 572 18.67 -16.92 -14.19
C ARG A 572 19.40 -16.87 -12.85
N GLU A 573 19.92 -15.71 -12.45
CA GLU A 573 20.59 -15.56 -11.17
C GLU A 573 19.60 -15.59 -9.99
N GLY A 574 18.35 -15.13 -10.20
CA GLY A 574 17.25 -15.25 -9.24
C GLY A 574 16.90 -16.70 -8.93
N ARG A 575 16.76 -17.53 -9.97
CA ARG A 575 16.60 -18.98 -9.84
C ARG A 575 17.73 -19.58 -9.01
N LYS A 576 19.00 -19.31 -9.34
CA LYS A 576 20.16 -19.82 -8.59
C LYS A 576 20.16 -19.38 -7.13
N CYS A 577 19.87 -18.10 -6.86
CA CYS A 577 19.83 -17.51 -5.52
C CYS A 577 18.79 -18.19 -4.60
N LEU A 578 17.61 -18.50 -5.12
CA LEU A 578 16.49 -18.98 -4.32
C LEU A 578 16.24 -20.50 -4.37
N SER A 579 16.68 -21.20 -5.40
CA SER A 579 16.51 -22.66 -5.52
C SER A 579 17.07 -23.42 -4.31
N ARG A 580 18.24 -23.01 -3.78
CA ARG A 580 18.84 -23.63 -2.58
C ARG A 580 17.97 -23.44 -1.33
N ARG A 581 17.35 -22.25 -1.17
CA ARG A 581 16.44 -21.94 -0.05
C ARG A 581 15.14 -22.75 -0.16
N ALA A 582 14.55 -22.79 -1.36
CA ALA A 582 13.37 -23.59 -1.65
C ALA A 582 13.60 -25.09 -1.44
N ALA A 583 14.68 -25.65 -1.99
CA ALA A 583 15.05 -27.06 -1.83
C ALA A 583 15.30 -27.44 -0.36
N LYS A 584 16.02 -26.60 0.41
CA LYS A 584 16.24 -26.84 1.85
C LYS A 584 14.93 -26.81 2.64
N THR A 585 14.04 -25.84 2.35
CA THR A 585 12.72 -25.77 3.01
C THR A 585 11.86 -26.98 2.65
N PHE A 586 11.81 -27.35 1.37
CA PHE A 586 11.03 -28.50 0.88
C PHE A 586 11.54 -29.82 1.46
N LYS A 587 12.86 -30.05 1.51
CA LYS A 587 13.46 -31.24 2.17
C LYS A 587 13.04 -31.34 3.63
N ASN A 588 13.05 -30.22 4.36
CA ASN A 588 12.59 -30.19 5.76
C ASN A 588 11.08 -30.42 5.90
N PHE A 589 10.27 -29.96 4.92
CA PHE A 589 8.83 -30.20 4.90
C PHE A 589 8.52 -31.68 4.66
N LYS A 590 9.14 -32.29 3.64
CA LYS A 590 9.04 -33.73 3.35
C LYS A 590 9.44 -34.61 4.55
N LYS A 591 10.62 -34.36 5.16
CA LYS A 591 11.07 -35.12 6.34
C LYS A 591 10.05 -35.08 7.49
N ARG A 592 9.31 -33.99 7.65
CA ARG A 592 8.25 -33.88 8.68
C ARG A 592 6.96 -34.62 8.34
N LEU A 593 6.72 -34.93 7.06
CA LEU A 593 5.62 -35.76 6.58
C LEU A 593 6.00 -37.25 6.45
N ASN A 594 7.23 -37.62 6.79
CA ASN A 594 7.80 -38.96 6.55
C ASN A 594 7.88 -39.34 5.04
N ILE A 595 8.33 -38.36 4.21
CA ILE A 595 8.59 -38.47 2.76
C ILE A 595 10.02 -37.96 2.44
#